data_AF-A0A972TEL8-F1
#
_entry.id   AF-A0A972TEL8-F1
#
_cell.length_a   1.000
_cell.length_b   1.000
_cell.length_c   1.000
_cell.angle_alpha   90.00
_cell.angle_beta   90.00
_cell.angle_gamma   90.00
#
_symmetry.space_group_name_H-M   'P 1'
#
loop_
_entity.id
_entity.type
_entity.pdbx_description
1 polymer ?
#
loop_
_entity_poly.entity_id
_entity_poly.type
_entity_poly.pdbx_seq_one_letter_code
_entity_poly.pdbx_strand_id
1 'polypeptide(L)'
;MKTIYTLFILSILLIMALLVASFVYLEKTSHWDFYYTIEDGGQIRGDIEMDVYLTEQSTLYKSRIRNPYQIDTGRKLVRMNVDKKTSFLKDYEEISLTGGIKKAFYLKRRGNAIDFLALAESEFAYLDNVEVKRDALFFDSISPVTYIPFIKLYNFRRGGSQSFNAIRREGGLLPPSIFIITFTSIRDEYLKVNGRKIKTECIIIKSIVTDQIYIWVDKKRHDIVKIHIPKRNIYIKPSAGQEKFDVLEYSPKDEYGFSQKITFVSGNTEFNGILSRPKKEGVYPAIIMIQNENAKDENIAGVFADLSADLSKNGYVSFRFVPSSSEMKPKFLSISIEDELASIKSGIDILESFRFVDPERIGIIAQSDVNYVIPTFIKNEPRIKAWIMLSPLRLVPVVDTELEIVKKLIKIIQKHDNGFEERLSRCKHVTVQKAEETQSNWKNIMGKKVFLKRVREILHLNATDEAPDISIPILLLEGKKDGYYSTTYLKSLEDNIKIRKNNNSLFVAFKQLNHYLAESVKSKTLRTHYVMDKVVL
;
A
#
# COMPACT_ATOMS: atom_id res chain seq x y z
N MET A 1 -24.26 22.85 -61.52
CA MET A 1 -23.37 21.87 -60.85
C MET A 1 -22.63 22.44 -59.64
N LYS A 2 -21.86 23.53 -59.74
CA LYS A 2 -21.10 24.09 -58.59
C LYS A 2 -21.95 24.30 -57.32
N THR A 3 -23.12 24.91 -57.44
CA THR A 3 -24.04 25.13 -56.30
C THR A 3 -24.49 23.84 -55.62
N ILE A 4 -24.74 22.77 -56.38
CA ILE A 4 -25.16 21.47 -55.85
C ILE A 4 -24.00 20.82 -55.07
N TYR A 5 -22.78 20.87 -55.60
CA TYR A 5 -21.59 20.41 -54.88
C TYR A 5 -21.32 21.22 -53.61
N THR A 6 -21.49 22.53 -53.64
CA THR A 6 -21.34 23.38 -52.45
C THR A 6 -22.37 23.03 -51.38
N LEU A 7 -23.64 22.86 -51.75
CA LEU A 7 -24.70 22.45 -50.81
C LEU A 7 -24.45 21.05 -50.24
N PHE A 8 -23.98 20.11 -51.07
CA PHE A 8 -23.62 18.76 -50.62
C PHE A 8 -22.46 18.79 -49.61
N ILE A 9 -21.38 19.52 -49.89
CA ILE A 9 -20.25 19.68 -48.97
C ILE A 9 -20.69 20.35 -47.66
N LEU A 10 -21.51 21.41 -47.73
CA LEU A 10 -22.05 22.06 -46.54
C LEU A 10 -22.93 21.13 -45.71
N SER A 11 -23.72 20.25 -46.34
CA SER A 11 -24.52 19.25 -45.64
C SER A 11 -23.67 18.22 -44.91
N ILE A 12 -22.58 17.75 -45.53
CA ILE A 12 -21.62 16.83 -44.90
C ILE A 12 -20.94 17.50 -43.70
N LEU A 13 -20.48 18.76 -43.87
CA LEU A 13 -19.85 19.52 -42.79
C LEU A 13 -20.83 19.76 -41.62
N LEU A 14 -22.10 20.05 -41.90
CA LEU A 14 -23.12 20.21 -40.87
C LEU A 14 -23.39 18.89 -40.13
N ILE A 15 -23.51 17.76 -40.84
CA ILE A 15 -23.68 16.44 -40.23
C ILE A 15 -22.49 16.09 -39.34
N MET A 16 -21.26 16.33 -39.82
CA MET A 16 -20.05 16.14 -39.01
C MET A 16 -20.05 17.04 -37.77
N ALA A 17 -20.42 18.31 -37.89
CA ALA A 17 -20.49 19.25 -36.77
C ALA A 17 -21.54 18.82 -35.73
N LEU A 18 -22.72 18.37 -36.18
CA LEU A 18 -23.77 17.85 -35.29
C LEU A 18 -23.34 16.55 -34.60
N LEU A 19 -22.63 15.67 -35.32
CA LEU A 19 -22.10 14.44 -34.76
C LEU A 19 -21.05 14.77 -33.67
N VAL A 20 -20.08 15.64 -33.94
CA VAL A 20 -19.12 16.11 -32.93
C VAL A 20 -19.82 16.78 -31.74
N ALA A 21 -20.79 17.66 -31.98
CA ALA A 21 -21.56 18.31 -30.92
C ALA A 21 -22.34 17.30 -30.08
N SER A 22 -22.90 16.26 -30.70
CA SER A 22 -23.59 15.17 -29.99
C SER A 22 -22.62 14.35 -29.13
N PHE A 23 -21.41 14.07 -29.61
CA PHE A 23 -20.38 13.40 -28.83
C PHE A 23 -19.93 14.25 -27.65
N VAL A 24 -19.67 15.54 -27.86
CA VAL A 24 -19.31 16.49 -26.78
C VAL A 24 -20.44 16.63 -25.77
N TYR A 25 -21.70 16.66 -26.23
CA TYR A 25 -22.86 16.71 -25.34
C TYR A 25 -23.03 15.41 -24.54
N LEU A 26 -22.88 14.24 -25.17
CA LEU A 26 -22.95 12.94 -24.52
C LEU A 26 -21.82 12.76 -23.51
N GLU A 27 -20.59 13.15 -23.87
CA GLU A 27 -19.44 13.16 -22.98
C GLU A 27 -19.73 14.07 -21.77
N LYS A 28 -20.11 15.32 -21.99
CA LYS A 28 -20.41 16.28 -20.91
C LYS A 28 -21.58 15.89 -20.01
N THR A 29 -22.57 15.15 -20.54
CA THR A 29 -23.73 14.71 -19.75
C THR A 29 -23.51 13.37 -19.07
N SER A 30 -22.60 12.55 -19.58
CA SER A 30 -22.31 11.21 -19.07
C SER A 30 -21.02 11.14 -18.26
N HIS A 31 -20.25 12.23 -18.20
CA HIS A 31 -18.97 12.31 -17.49
C HIS A 31 -18.92 13.54 -16.60
N TRP A 32 -18.58 13.34 -15.33
CA TRP A 32 -18.39 14.42 -14.36
C TRP A 32 -17.04 14.27 -13.66
N ASP A 33 -16.32 15.40 -13.58
CA ASP A 33 -15.02 15.49 -12.94
C ASP A 33 -15.10 16.33 -11.67
N PHE A 34 -14.48 15.82 -10.62
CA PHE A 34 -14.39 16.48 -9.35
C PHE A 34 -12.95 16.46 -8.87
N TYR A 35 -12.47 17.62 -8.44
CA TYR A 35 -11.16 17.78 -7.82
C TYR A 35 -11.37 18.15 -6.37
N TYR A 36 -10.67 17.47 -5.48
CA TYR A 36 -10.64 17.79 -4.06
C TYR A 36 -9.21 17.94 -3.57
N THR A 37 -8.98 18.86 -2.64
CA THR A 37 -7.76 18.92 -1.83
C THR A 37 -7.98 18.22 -0.50
N ILE A 38 -6.92 17.62 0.03
CA ILE A 38 -6.89 17.04 1.37
C ILE A 38 -6.00 17.92 2.25
N GLU A 39 -6.58 18.52 3.28
CA GLU A 39 -5.90 19.38 4.25
C GLU A 39 -5.81 18.70 5.62
N ASP A 40 -4.70 18.89 6.33
CA ASP A 40 -4.44 18.41 7.70
C ASP A 40 -3.69 19.51 8.44
N GLY A 41 -4.25 19.93 9.58
CA GLY A 41 -3.70 21.07 10.30
C GLY A 41 -3.68 22.35 9.47
N GLY A 42 -4.59 22.48 8.49
CA GLY A 42 -4.68 23.63 7.58
C GLY A 42 -3.64 23.67 6.45
N GLN A 43 -2.79 22.65 6.33
CA GLN A 43 -1.85 22.52 5.22
C GLN A 43 -2.42 21.57 4.17
N ILE A 44 -2.42 21.97 2.90
CA ILE A 44 -2.78 21.06 1.82
C ILE A 44 -1.64 20.04 1.67
N ARG A 45 -2.05 18.79 1.58
CA ARG A 45 -1.14 17.66 1.61
C ARG A 45 -1.43 16.76 0.43
N GLY A 46 -2.70 16.44 0.21
CA GLY A 46 -3.06 15.58 -0.91
C GLY A 46 -4.09 16.21 -1.82
N ASP A 47 -4.40 15.48 -2.87
CA ASP A 47 -5.56 15.73 -3.69
C ASP A 47 -6.25 14.44 -4.13
N ILE A 48 -7.47 14.62 -4.63
CA ILE A 48 -8.32 13.56 -5.13
C ILE A 48 -8.93 14.05 -6.43
N GLU A 49 -8.55 13.41 -7.53
CA GLU A 49 -9.23 13.50 -8.81
C GLU A 49 -10.29 12.39 -8.85
N MET A 50 -11.52 12.71 -9.22
CA MET A 50 -12.61 11.75 -9.29
C MET A 50 -13.43 11.94 -10.55
N ASP A 51 -13.55 10.87 -11.32
CA ASP A 51 -14.35 10.80 -12.54
C ASP A 51 -15.60 9.96 -12.29
N VAL A 52 -16.74 10.41 -12.80
CA VAL A 52 -17.99 9.64 -12.75
C VAL A 52 -18.52 9.46 -14.16
N TYR A 53 -18.58 8.22 -14.62
CA TYR A 53 -19.11 7.85 -15.92
C TYR A 53 -20.48 7.19 -15.78
N LEU A 54 -21.49 7.74 -16.44
CA LEU A 54 -22.79 7.14 -16.60
C LEU A 54 -22.79 6.25 -17.84
N THR A 55 -23.06 4.96 -17.65
CA THR A 55 -23.35 4.02 -18.74
C THR A 55 -24.84 3.69 -18.75
N GLU A 56 -25.28 2.94 -19.76
CA GLU A 56 -26.67 2.46 -19.83
C GLU A 56 -27.07 1.62 -18.62
N GLN A 57 -26.16 0.76 -18.14
CA GLN A 57 -26.47 -0.24 -17.12
C GLN A 57 -25.87 0.06 -15.74
N SER A 58 -24.89 0.96 -15.66
CA SER A 58 -24.19 1.24 -14.41
C SER A 58 -23.61 2.66 -14.34
N THR A 59 -23.30 3.09 -13.13
CA THR A 59 -22.45 4.25 -12.89
C THR A 59 -21.07 3.76 -12.47
N LEU A 60 -20.06 4.17 -13.22
CA LEU A 60 -18.66 3.88 -12.96
C LEU A 60 -18.00 5.09 -12.32
N TYR A 61 -17.62 4.94 -11.06
CA TYR A 61 -16.85 5.94 -10.34
C TYR A 61 -15.38 5.56 -10.37
N LYS A 62 -14.50 6.50 -10.68
CA LYS A 62 -13.05 6.35 -10.59
C LYS A 62 -12.50 7.47 -9.72
N SER A 63 -11.44 7.19 -8.96
CA SER A 63 -10.69 8.25 -8.31
C SER A 63 -9.21 7.97 -8.29
N ARG A 64 -8.40 9.02 -8.40
CA ARG A 64 -6.97 9.02 -8.18
C ARG A 64 -6.67 9.92 -6.99
N ILE A 65 -6.22 9.32 -5.90
CA ILE A 65 -5.83 9.98 -4.67
C ILE A 65 -4.30 10.10 -4.66
N ARG A 66 -3.76 11.30 -4.46
CA ARG A 66 -2.34 11.53 -4.19
C ARG A 66 -2.23 12.02 -2.76
N ASN A 67 -1.75 11.18 -1.86
CA ASN A 67 -1.80 11.41 -0.42
C ASN A 67 -0.39 11.35 0.20
N PRO A 68 0.13 12.39 0.85
CA PRO A 68 1.44 12.36 1.50
C PRO A 68 1.37 11.96 2.98
N TYR A 69 0.18 11.74 3.56
CA TYR A 69 0.04 11.43 5.00
C TYR A 69 0.57 10.05 5.38
N GLN A 70 0.71 9.16 4.41
CA GLN A 70 1.32 7.86 4.61
C GLN A 70 2.57 7.80 3.75
N ILE A 71 3.70 7.57 4.41
CA ILE A 71 5.00 7.28 3.79
C ILE A 71 4.86 6.12 2.78
N ASP A 72 3.82 5.30 2.95
CA ASP A 72 3.61 4.05 2.26
C ASP A 72 2.41 4.02 1.27
N THR A 73 1.77 5.16 0.99
CA THR A 73 0.79 5.23 -0.12
C THR A 73 1.25 6.21 -1.17
N GLY A 74 1.84 5.70 -2.25
CA GLY A 74 1.83 6.47 -3.48
C GLY A 74 0.40 6.52 -4.05
N ARG A 75 0.27 6.84 -5.34
CA ARG A 75 -1.01 7.12 -5.98
C ARG A 75 -2.02 5.98 -5.73
N LYS A 76 -3.14 6.26 -5.08
CA LYS A 76 -4.25 5.29 -4.89
C LYS A 76 -5.29 5.51 -5.97
N LEU A 77 -5.52 4.49 -6.79
CA LEU A 77 -6.56 4.42 -7.80
C LEU A 77 -7.72 3.60 -7.24
N VAL A 78 -8.93 4.14 -7.30
CA VAL A 78 -10.14 3.42 -6.92
C VAL A 78 -11.06 3.40 -8.12
N ARG A 79 -11.74 2.27 -8.33
CA ARG A 79 -12.77 2.08 -9.33
C ARG A 79 -13.94 1.37 -8.64
N MET A 80 -15.13 1.92 -8.79
CA MET A 80 -16.35 1.35 -8.23
C MET A 80 -17.44 1.39 -9.29
N ASN A 81 -18.02 0.23 -9.58
CA ASN A 81 -19.08 0.09 -10.56
C ASN A 81 -20.38 -0.23 -9.83
N VAL A 82 -21.40 0.61 -10.00
CA VAL A 82 -22.69 0.48 -9.31
C VAL A 82 -23.80 0.32 -10.33
N ASP A 83 -24.63 -0.71 -10.18
CA ASP A 83 -25.78 -0.94 -11.05
C ASP A 83 -26.77 0.23 -11.00
N LYS A 84 -27.19 0.74 -12.15
CA LYS A 84 -28.04 1.94 -12.19
C LYS A 84 -29.47 1.67 -11.70
N LYS A 85 -30.01 0.47 -11.94
CA LYS A 85 -31.39 0.12 -11.61
C LYS A 85 -31.54 -0.18 -10.12
N THR A 86 -30.57 -0.88 -9.56
CA THR A 86 -30.63 -1.35 -8.18
C THR A 86 -29.81 -0.51 -7.22
N SER A 87 -28.89 0.32 -7.72
CA SER A 87 -27.89 1.04 -6.92
C SER A 87 -26.97 0.12 -6.12
N PHE A 88 -26.81 -1.14 -6.53
CA PHE A 88 -25.95 -2.11 -5.84
C PHE A 88 -24.55 -2.14 -6.45
N LEU A 89 -23.57 -2.48 -5.61
CA LEU A 89 -22.19 -2.69 -6.05
C LEU A 89 -22.11 -3.86 -7.05
N LYS A 90 -21.55 -3.63 -8.25
CA LYS A 90 -21.19 -4.68 -9.23
C LYS A 90 -19.77 -5.16 -8.99
N ASP A 91 -18.84 -4.21 -8.95
CA ASP A 91 -17.43 -4.47 -8.69
C ASP A 91 -16.78 -3.25 -8.01
N TYR A 92 -15.74 -3.54 -7.22
CA TYR A 92 -14.86 -2.56 -6.61
C TYR A 92 -13.42 -3.00 -6.85
N GLU A 93 -12.59 -2.09 -7.31
CA GLU A 93 -11.15 -2.27 -7.46
C GLU A 93 -10.46 -1.10 -6.78
N GLU A 94 -9.54 -1.40 -5.90
CA GLU A 94 -8.63 -0.44 -5.31
C GLU A 94 -7.21 -0.88 -5.65
N ILE A 95 -6.41 0.05 -6.16
CA ILE A 95 -5.00 -0.16 -6.48
C ILE A 95 -4.21 0.96 -5.80
N SER A 96 -3.32 0.64 -4.87
CA SER A 96 -2.33 1.58 -4.34
C SER A 96 -1.00 1.36 -5.05
N LEU A 97 -0.44 2.42 -5.61
CA LEU A 97 0.84 2.41 -6.30
C LEU A 97 1.90 3.03 -5.39
N THR A 98 2.67 2.23 -4.68
CA THR A 98 3.71 2.70 -3.76
C THR A 98 5.05 2.14 -4.22
N GLY A 99 6.03 2.95 -4.61
CA GLY A 99 7.38 2.45 -4.90
C GLY A 99 7.47 1.39 -6.02
N GLY A 100 6.57 1.40 -7.01
CA GLY A 100 6.47 0.32 -8.01
C GLY A 100 5.57 -0.85 -7.59
N ILE A 101 5.18 -0.94 -6.33
CA ILE A 101 4.24 -1.94 -5.79
C ILE A 101 2.82 -1.57 -6.16
N LYS A 102 2.06 -2.59 -6.56
CA LYS A 102 0.63 -2.48 -6.82
C LYS A 102 -0.15 -3.24 -5.76
N LYS A 103 -0.48 -2.59 -4.62
CA LYS A 103 -1.42 -3.18 -3.65
C LYS A 103 -2.79 -3.18 -4.28
N ALA A 104 -3.44 -4.32 -4.45
CA ALA A 104 -4.77 -4.35 -5.05
C ALA A 104 -5.81 -5.05 -4.17
N PHE A 105 -7.04 -4.57 -4.21
CA PHE A 105 -8.18 -5.17 -3.54
C PHE A 105 -9.35 -5.18 -4.50
N TYR A 106 -9.97 -6.35 -4.63
CA TYR A 106 -11.02 -6.63 -5.59
C TYR A 106 -12.25 -7.14 -4.89
N LEU A 107 -13.41 -6.58 -5.24
CA LEU A 107 -14.71 -7.15 -4.94
C LEU A 107 -15.48 -7.33 -6.24
N LYS A 108 -16.15 -8.46 -6.37
CA LYS A 108 -17.08 -8.72 -7.47
C LYS A 108 -18.36 -9.31 -6.92
N ARG A 109 -19.49 -8.69 -7.23
CA ARG A 109 -20.79 -9.18 -6.77
C ARG A 109 -21.30 -10.33 -7.65
N ARG A 110 -21.88 -11.34 -7.00
CA ARG A 110 -22.63 -12.47 -7.59
C ARG A 110 -23.95 -12.64 -6.85
N GLY A 111 -25.01 -12.02 -7.36
CA GLY A 111 -26.32 -12.04 -6.70
C GLY A 111 -26.27 -11.41 -5.30
N ASN A 112 -26.57 -12.21 -4.27
CA ASN A 112 -26.53 -11.80 -2.86
C ASN A 112 -25.18 -12.09 -2.17
N ALA A 113 -24.14 -12.44 -2.94
CA ALA A 113 -22.82 -12.66 -2.41
C ALA A 113 -21.77 -11.79 -3.12
N ILE A 114 -20.59 -11.68 -2.52
CA ILE A 114 -19.39 -11.10 -3.13
C ILE A 114 -18.26 -12.13 -3.14
N ASP A 115 -17.47 -12.10 -4.19
CA ASP A 115 -16.12 -12.64 -4.15
C ASP A 115 -15.16 -11.50 -3.83
N PHE A 116 -14.09 -11.80 -3.10
CA PHE A 116 -13.00 -10.86 -2.90
C PHE A 116 -11.63 -11.48 -3.14
N LEU A 117 -10.70 -10.64 -3.55
CA LEU A 117 -9.29 -10.96 -3.70
C LEU A 117 -8.46 -9.77 -3.21
N ALA A 118 -7.65 -10.00 -2.18
CA ALA A 118 -6.61 -9.07 -1.75
C ALA A 118 -5.26 -9.48 -2.33
N LEU A 119 -4.54 -8.49 -2.85
CA LEU A 119 -3.20 -8.56 -3.45
C LEU A 119 -2.35 -7.44 -2.85
N ALA A 120 -2.27 -7.37 -1.52
CA ALA A 120 -1.70 -6.20 -0.86
C ALA A 120 -0.19 -6.10 -1.12
N GLU A 121 0.55 -7.19 -0.94
CA GLU A 121 2.04 -7.23 -0.90
C GLU A 121 2.54 -8.64 -1.28
N SER A 122 2.05 -9.24 -2.37
CA SER A 122 2.26 -10.69 -2.66
C SER A 122 1.65 -11.68 -1.66
N GLU A 123 0.92 -11.18 -0.66
CA GLU A 123 0.18 -11.99 0.29
C GLU A 123 -1.29 -12.03 -0.16
N PHE A 124 -1.69 -13.19 -0.69
CA PHE A 124 -2.96 -13.37 -1.40
C PHE A 124 -4.03 -13.77 -0.39
N ALA A 125 -5.14 -13.04 -0.30
CA ALA A 125 -6.30 -13.48 0.48
C ALA A 125 -7.51 -13.56 -0.44
N TYR A 126 -8.10 -14.74 -0.56
CA TYR A 126 -9.22 -14.98 -1.45
C TYR A 126 -10.42 -15.59 -0.73
N LEU A 127 -11.61 -15.13 -1.09
CA LEU A 127 -12.87 -15.77 -0.71
C LEU A 127 -13.90 -15.61 -1.83
N ASP A 128 -14.61 -16.68 -2.14
CA ASP A 128 -15.82 -16.64 -2.95
C ASP A 128 -17.06 -16.69 -2.06
N ASN A 129 -18.18 -16.28 -2.67
CA ASN A 129 -19.51 -16.47 -2.13
C ASN A 129 -19.67 -15.99 -0.67
N VAL A 130 -19.18 -14.78 -0.38
CA VAL A 130 -19.41 -14.10 0.89
C VAL A 130 -20.79 -13.49 0.87
N GLU A 131 -21.71 -14.03 1.66
CA GLU A 131 -23.05 -13.48 1.77
C GLU A 131 -23.01 -12.03 2.24
N VAL A 132 -23.75 -11.18 1.54
CA VAL A 132 -23.93 -9.78 1.87
C VAL A 132 -25.38 -9.39 1.65
N LYS A 133 -25.84 -8.37 2.37
CA LYS A 133 -27.18 -7.83 2.11
C LYS A 133 -27.29 -7.28 0.69
N ARG A 134 -28.49 -7.39 0.12
CA ARG A 134 -28.77 -7.05 -1.29
C ARG A 134 -28.34 -5.62 -1.65
N ASP A 135 -28.50 -4.70 -0.73
CA ASP A 135 -28.23 -3.26 -0.84
C ASP A 135 -26.85 -2.82 -0.33
N ALA A 136 -25.97 -3.75 0.02
CA ALA A 136 -24.67 -3.41 0.56
C ALA A 136 -23.77 -2.70 -0.48
N LEU A 137 -23.15 -1.60 -0.06
CA LEU A 137 -22.24 -0.75 -0.83
C LEU A 137 -20.85 -0.70 -0.18
N PHE A 138 -19.80 -0.43 -0.97
CA PHE A 138 -18.46 -0.28 -0.40
C PHE A 138 -18.26 1.10 0.23
N PHE A 139 -17.63 1.19 1.40
CA PHE A 139 -17.35 2.45 2.11
C PHE A 139 -15.88 2.57 2.53
N ASP A 140 -15.25 3.69 2.15
CA ASP A 140 -13.92 4.11 2.60
C ASP A 140 -13.98 5.56 3.08
N SER A 141 -13.66 5.77 4.36
CA SER A 141 -13.68 7.09 5.02
C SER A 141 -12.82 8.16 4.35
N ILE A 142 -11.80 7.79 3.56
CA ILE A 142 -10.89 8.76 2.94
C ILE A 142 -11.23 9.00 1.48
N SER A 143 -12.06 8.15 0.86
CA SER A 143 -12.33 8.22 -0.58
C SER A 143 -13.73 8.75 -0.86
N PRO A 144 -13.89 10.03 -1.27
CA PRO A 144 -15.18 10.65 -1.63
C PRO A 144 -16.00 9.81 -2.62
N VAL A 145 -15.30 9.05 -3.48
CA VAL A 145 -15.90 8.14 -4.46
C VAL A 145 -16.90 7.17 -3.82
N THR A 146 -16.65 6.74 -2.59
CA THR A 146 -17.49 5.76 -1.89
C THR A 146 -18.70 6.40 -1.21
N TYR A 147 -18.70 7.72 -1.00
CA TYR A 147 -19.81 8.44 -0.36
C TYR A 147 -20.96 8.71 -1.32
N ILE A 148 -20.67 8.95 -2.58
CA ILE A 148 -21.66 9.41 -3.57
C ILE A 148 -22.82 8.42 -3.74
N PRO A 149 -22.61 7.09 -3.82
CA PRO A 149 -23.72 6.15 -3.86
C PRO A 149 -24.64 6.26 -2.63
N PHE A 150 -24.09 6.40 -1.43
CA PHE A 150 -24.91 6.58 -0.22
C PHE A 150 -25.66 7.91 -0.22
N ILE A 151 -25.02 8.99 -0.68
CA ILE A 151 -25.67 10.30 -0.83
C ILE A 151 -26.85 10.20 -1.80
N LYS A 152 -26.71 9.47 -2.91
CA LYS A 152 -27.80 9.25 -3.88
C LYS A 152 -28.96 8.43 -3.30
N LEU A 153 -28.68 7.53 -2.36
CA LEU A 153 -29.70 6.75 -1.65
C LEU A 153 -30.33 7.52 -0.48
N TYR A 154 -29.65 8.53 0.05
CA TYR A 154 -30.14 9.34 1.15
C TYR A 154 -31.35 10.20 0.73
N ASN A 155 -32.46 10.06 1.46
CA ASN A 155 -33.65 10.85 1.20
C ASN A 155 -33.58 12.21 1.90
N PHE A 156 -33.08 13.23 1.19
CA PHE A 156 -32.98 14.62 1.66
C PHE A 156 -34.31 15.27 2.03
N ARG A 157 -35.45 14.78 1.49
CA ARG A 157 -36.78 15.32 1.86
C ARG A 157 -37.20 14.81 3.23
N ARG A 158 -36.91 13.55 3.53
CA ARG A 158 -37.15 12.95 4.84
C ARG A 158 -36.18 13.50 5.89
N GLY A 159 -34.93 13.75 5.50
CA GLY A 159 -33.87 14.17 6.42
C GLY A 159 -33.61 13.11 7.51
N GLY A 160 -33.15 13.57 8.67
CA GLY A 160 -32.94 12.74 9.87
C GLY A 160 -31.89 11.64 9.71
N SER A 161 -32.00 10.60 10.54
CA SER A 161 -31.11 9.44 10.54
C SER A 161 -31.58 8.38 9.54
N GLN A 162 -30.68 7.95 8.65
CA GLN A 162 -30.91 6.89 7.69
C GLN A 162 -29.70 5.95 7.70
N SER A 163 -29.96 4.64 7.76
CA SER A 163 -28.92 3.61 7.90
C SER A 163 -28.80 2.76 6.64
N PHE A 164 -27.58 2.38 6.30
CA PHE A 164 -27.26 1.63 5.09
C PHE A 164 -26.33 0.48 5.41
N ASN A 165 -26.47 -0.61 4.66
CA ASN A 165 -25.54 -1.73 4.74
C ASN A 165 -24.25 -1.38 3.97
N ALA A 166 -23.11 -1.60 4.61
CA ALA A 166 -21.81 -1.25 4.07
C ALA A 166 -20.84 -2.43 4.15
N ILE A 167 -19.93 -2.45 3.18
CA ILE A 167 -18.80 -3.36 3.12
C ILE A 167 -17.55 -2.50 3.22
N ARG A 168 -16.58 -2.90 4.03
CA ARG A 168 -15.32 -2.17 4.18
C ARG A 168 -14.14 -3.12 4.22
N ARG A 169 -13.02 -2.63 3.73
CA ARG A 169 -11.71 -3.25 3.90
C ARG A 169 -11.11 -2.83 5.25
N GLU A 170 -10.74 -3.80 6.09
CA GLU A 170 -10.16 -3.57 7.42
C GLU A 170 -8.62 -3.70 7.46
N GLY A 171 -8.00 -4.13 6.38
CA GLY A 171 -6.55 -4.25 6.26
C GLY A 171 -6.10 -4.83 4.92
N GLY A 172 -4.79 -5.01 4.77
CA GLY A 172 -4.16 -5.61 3.60
C GLY A 172 -4.73 -6.97 3.25
N LEU A 173 -4.69 -7.87 4.23
CA LEU A 173 -4.97 -9.31 4.11
C LEU A 173 -6.35 -9.71 4.66
N LEU A 174 -6.99 -8.82 5.42
CA LEU A 174 -8.24 -9.13 6.09
C LEU A 174 -9.40 -9.25 5.09
N PRO A 175 -10.31 -10.22 5.28
CA PRO A 175 -11.56 -10.23 4.53
C PRO A 175 -12.33 -8.93 4.81
N PRO A 176 -13.24 -8.54 3.90
CA PRO A 176 -14.07 -7.37 4.16
C PRO A 176 -15.00 -7.62 5.36
N SER A 177 -15.18 -6.55 6.16
CA SER A 177 -16.21 -6.48 7.20
C SER A 177 -17.52 -6.00 6.60
N ILE A 178 -18.62 -6.44 7.19
CA ILE A 178 -19.99 -6.04 6.88
C ILE A 178 -20.52 -5.30 8.11
N PHE A 179 -21.04 -4.10 7.89
CA PHE A 179 -21.49 -3.24 8.98
C PHE A 179 -22.59 -2.29 8.52
N ILE A 180 -23.12 -1.52 9.46
CA ILE A 180 -24.13 -0.51 9.19
C ILE A 180 -23.48 0.87 9.34
N ILE A 181 -23.68 1.73 8.35
CA ILE A 181 -23.39 3.16 8.45
C ILE A 181 -24.67 3.94 8.61
N THR A 182 -24.65 4.99 9.43
CA THR A 182 -25.82 5.85 9.65
C THR A 182 -25.50 7.29 9.29
N PHE A 183 -26.26 7.84 8.35
CA PHE A 183 -26.20 9.23 7.92
C PHE A 183 -27.28 9.99 8.67
N THR A 184 -26.88 10.95 9.50
CA THR A 184 -27.79 11.77 10.30
C THR A 184 -27.69 13.21 9.86
N SER A 185 -28.77 13.75 9.28
CA SER A 185 -28.88 15.18 9.03
C SER A 185 -28.90 15.94 10.35
N ILE A 186 -28.05 16.95 10.47
CA ILE A 186 -27.93 17.76 11.68
C ILE A 186 -28.52 19.15 11.46
N ARG A 187 -28.17 19.79 10.36
CA ARG A 187 -28.60 21.16 10.05
C ARG A 187 -28.36 21.52 8.60
N ASP A 188 -29.15 22.49 8.13
CA ASP A 188 -28.85 23.24 6.92
C ASP A 188 -27.86 24.37 7.25
N GLU A 189 -26.89 24.61 6.38
CA GLU A 189 -26.00 25.77 6.47
C GLU A 189 -25.56 26.25 5.09
N TYR A 190 -25.17 27.52 5.00
CA TYR A 190 -24.65 28.09 3.76
C TYR A 190 -23.13 28.14 3.81
N LEU A 191 -22.49 27.49 2.84
CA LEU A 191 -21.04 27.50 2.68
C LEU A 191 -20.62 28.34 1.49
N LYS A 192 -19.50 29.06 1.62
CA LYS A 192 -18.90 29.79 0.50
C LYS A 192 -17.89 28.86 -0.19
N VAL A 193 -18.15 28.51 -1.44
CA VAL A 193 -17.30 27.64 -2.26
C VAL A 193 -16.98 28.39 -3.54
N ASN A 194 -15.70 28.63 -3.83
CA ASN A 194 -15.25 29.38 -5.01
C ASN A 194 -16.01 30.70 -5.20
N GLY A 195 -16.17 31.47 -4.11
CA GLY A 195 -16.88 32.74 -4.11
C GLY A 195 -18.41 32.66 -4.07
N ARG A 196 -19.01 31.49 -4.31
CA ARG A 196 -20.47 31.30 -4.37
C ARG A 196 -21.02 30.79 -3.05
N LYS A 197 -22.18 31.29 -2.63
CA LYS A 197 -22.91 30.82 -1.46
C LYS A 197 -23.79 29.63 -1.85
N ILE A 198 -23.49 28.44 -1.34
CA ILE A 198 -24.19 27.19 -1.62
C ILE A 198 -24.98 26.78 -0.37
N LYS A 199 -26.27 26.44 -0.54
CA LYS A 199 -27.07 25.86 0.55
C LYS A 199 -26.73 24.38 0.69
N THR A 200 -26.20 24.01 1.85
CA THR A 200 -25.76 22.65 2.15
C THR A 200 -26.53 22.05 3.30
N GLU A 201 -26.60 20.73 3.33
CA GLU A 201 -27.04 19.95 4.47
C GLU A 201 -25.82 19.27 5.10
N CYS A 202 -25.61 19.54 6.40
CA CYS A 202 -24.55 18.92 7.18
C CYS A 202 -25.06 17.58 7.72
N ILE A 203 -24.42 16.49 7.28
CA ILE A 203 -24.74 15.12 7.65
C ILE A 203 -23.57 14.57 8.46
N ILE A 204 -23.86 14.03 9.65
CA ILE A 204 -22.90 13.23 10.41
C ILE A 204 -23.04 11.78 9.98
N ILE A 205 -21.91 11.17 9.63
CA ILE A 205 -21.79 9.75 9.37
C ILE A 205 -21.23 9.10 10.63
N LYS A 206 -22.00 8.16 11.17
CA LYS A 206 -21.61 7.32 12.30
C LYS A 206 -21.47 5.89 11.84
N SER A 207 -20.38 5.26 12.27
CA SER A 207 -20.13 3.83 12.17
C SER A 207 -19.42 3.40 13.45
N ILE A 208 -19.57 2.13 13.82
CA ILE A 208 -18.83 1.54 14.94
C ILE A 208 -17.33 1.44 14.60
N VAL A 209 -16.98 1.36 13.31
CA VAL A 209 -15.60 1.07 12.85
C VAL A 209 -14.85 2.25 12.24
N THR A 210 -15.54 3.34 11.96
CA THR A 210 -14.89 4.54 11.41
C THR A 210 -14.94 5.67 12.41
N ASP A 211 -13.99 6.58 12.28
CA ASP A 211 -14.09 7.85 12.98
C ASP A 211 -15.40 8.54 12.59
N GLN A 212 -15.95 9.37 13.48
CA GLN A 212 -17.11 10.20 13.15
C GLN A 212 -16.72 11.14 12.03
N ILE A 213 -17.52 11.18 10.96
CA ILE A 213 -17.25 12.00 9.77
C ILE A 213 -18.40 12.98 9.60
N TYR A 214 -18.07 14.21 9.22
CA TYR A 214 -19.04 15.23 8.83
C TYR A 214 -18.92 15.44 7.34
N ILE A 215 -20.05 15.37 6.62
CA ILE A 215 -20.12 15.73 5.20
C ILE A 215 -21.09 16.89 5.03
N TRP A 216 -20.78 17.78 4.10
CA TRP A 216 -21.67 18.83 3.65
C TRP A 216 -22.05 18.55 2.22
N VAL A 217 -23.34 18.44 1.97
CA VAL A 217 -23.86 18.08 0.65
C VAL A 217 -24.71 19.22 0.10
N ASP A 218 -24.51 19.63 -1.15
CA ASP A 218 -25.35 20.60 -1.84
C ASP A 218 -26.79 20.08 -1.91
N LYS A 219 -27.77 20.80 -1.35
CA LYS A 219 -29.17 20.34 -1.31
C LYS A 219 -29.85 20.28 -2.68
N LYS A 220 -29.32 20.98 -3.68
CA LYS A 220 -29.87 21.02 -5.03
C LYS A 220 -29.22 19.98 -5.95
N ARG A 221 -27.91 19.83 -5.85
CA ARG A 221 -27.12 18.97 -6.76
C ARG A 221 -26.74 17.62 -6.16
N HIS A 222 -26.79 17.51 -4.84
CA HIS A 222 -26.28 16.39 -4.05
C HIS A 222 -24.77 16.13 -4.23
N ASP A 223 -24.02 17.19 -4.54
CA ASP A 223 -22.57 17.17 -4.64
C ASP A 223 -21.93 17.33 -3.25
N ILE A 224 -20.76 16.70 -3.05
CA ILE A 224 -19.98 16.85 -1.81
C ILE A 224 -19.27 18.20 -1.82
N VAL A 225 -19.60 19.05 -0.84
CA VAL A 225 -19.02 20.38 -0.66
C VAL A 225 -17.85 20.39 0.31
N LYS A 226 -17.84 19.47 1.28
CA LYS A 226 -16.79 19.37 2.30
C LYS A 226 -16.92 18.04 3.02
N ILE A 227 -15.79 17.44 3.39
CA ILE A 227 -15.72 16.34 4.36
C ILE A 227 -14.78 16.78 5.49
N HIS A 228 -15.11 16.45 6.73
CA HIS A 228 -14.27 16.68 7.89
C HIS A 228 -14.21 15.41 8.76
N ILE A 229 -13.00 14.99 9.09
CA ILE A 229 -12.69 13.83 9.94
C ILE A 229 -12.01 14.38 11.22
N PRO A 230 -12.77 14.75 12.26
CA PRO A 230 -12.26 15.56 13.37
C PRO A 230 -11.12 14.91 14.15
N LYS A 231 -11.21 13.59 14.39
CA LYS A 231 -10.19 12.85 15.16
C LYS A 231 -8.81 12.90 14.50
N ARG A 232 -8.77 13.08 13.17
CA ARG A 232 -7.54 13.18 12.38
C ARG A 232 -7.21 14.61 11.99
N ASN A 233 -8.09 15.57 12.30
CA ASN A 233 -8.00 16.96 11.84
C ASN A 233 -7.88 17.07 10.30
N ILE A 234 -8.54 16.16 9.56
CA ILE A 234 -8.49 16.11 8.09
C ILE A 234 -9.73 16.77 7.49
N TYR A 235 -9.51 17.61 6.49
CA TYR A 235 -10.55 18.18 5.63
C TYR A 235 -10.37 17.75 4.18
N ILE A 236 -11.47 17.44 3.49
CA ILE A 236 -11.50 17.25 2.04
C ILE A 236 -12.43 18.31 1.45
N LYS A 237 -11.93 19.14 0.55
CA LYS A 237 -12.68 20.28 -0.02
C LYS A 237 -12.56 20.31 -1.54
N PRO A 238 -13.62 20.73 -2.27
CA PRO A 238 -13.55 20.95 -3.70
C PRO A 238 -12.45 21.94 -4.06
N SER A 239 -11.74 21.66 -5.15
CA SER A 239 -10.78 22.56 -5.79
C SER A 239 -11.20 22.84 -7.23
N ALA A 240 -10.71 23.94 -7.80
CA ALA A 240 -10.93 24.29 -9.20
C ALA A 240 -10.14 23.40 -10.17
N GLY A 241 -9.15 22.67 -9.67
CA GLY A 241 -8.34 21.76 -10.46
C GLY A 241 -7.30 21.04 -9.63
N GLN A 242 -6.35 20.41 -10.32
CA GLN A 242 -5.24 19.72 -9.71
C GLN A 242 -4.22 20.71 -9.15
N GLU A 243 -4.00 20.68 -7.84
CA GLU A 243 -2.96 21.47 -7.21
C GLU A 243 -1.56 20.84 -7.46
N LYS A 244 -0.54 21.69 -7.59
CA LYS A 244 0.86 21.24 -7.69
C LYS A 244 1.50 21.34 -6.30
N PHE A 245 2.06 20.24 -5.82
CA PHE A 245 2.86 20.21 -4.60
C PHE A 245 4.23 19.63 -4.91
N ASP A 246 5.29 20.34 -4.51
CA ASP A 246 6.66 19.85 -4.65
C ASP A 246 6.92 18.77 -3.60
N VAL A 247 7.10 17.54 -4.06
CA VAL A 247 7.39 16.38 -3.22
C VAL A 247 8.91 16.22 -3.14
N LEU A 248 9.59 17.10 -2.40
CA LEU A 248 11.05 17.10 -2.28
C LEU A 248 11.58 15.73 -1.79
N GLU A 249 12.43 15.08 -2.60
CA GLU A 249 13.14 13.85 -2.21
C GLU A 249 14.14 14.14 -1.09
N TYR A 250 14.16 13.28 -0.06
CA TYR A 250 15.21 13.32 0.94
C TYR A 250 16.46 12.70 0.32
N SER A 251 17.48 13.52 0.13
CA SER A 251 18.84 13.09 -0.19
C SER A 251 19.70 13.50 1.00
N PRO A 252 20.23 12.54 1.78
CA PRO A 252 21.21 12.88 2.79
C PRO A 252 22.43 13.48 2.09
N LYS A 253 23.05 14.47 2.76
CA LYS A 253 24.25 15.09 2.22
C LYS A 253 25.39 14.07 2.26
N ASP A 254 26.03 13.83 1.13
CA ASP A 254 27.24 13.00 0.97
C ASP A 254 28.47 13.63 1.68
N GLU A 255 28.37 13.97 2.96
CA GLU A 255 29.44 14.64 3.69
C GLU A 255 30.59 13.68 4.05
N TYR A 256 30.36 12.35 4.05
CA TYR A 256 31.24 11.40 4.75
C TYR A 256 31.87 10.27 3.92
N GLY A 257 31.58 10.12 2.62
CA GLY A 257 32.13 9.02 1.80
C GLY A 257 32.13 9.27 0.29
N PHE A 258 32.59 8.28 -0.48
CA PHE A 258 32.34 8.20 -1.92
C PHE A 258 31.13 7.29 -2.17
N SER A 259 30.18 7.75 -2.97
CA SER A 259 29.02 6.95 -3.39
C SER A 259 28.99 6.79 -4.91
N GLN A 260 28.73 5.58 -5.37
CA GLN A 260 28.66 5.20 -6.77
C GLN A 260 27.36 4.46 -7.05
N LYS A 261 26.65 4.86 -8.11
CA LYS A 261 25.49 4.10 -8.62
C LYS A 261 25.98 2.86 -9.38
N ILE A 262 25.36 1.73 -9.09
CA ILE A 262 25.62 0.43 -9.71
C ILE A 262 24.30 -0.11 -10.26
N THR A 263 24.33 -0.65 -11.47
CA THR A 263 23.19 -1.36 -12.06
C THR A 263 23.63 -2.78 -12.41
N PHE A 264 22.77 -3.76 -12.15
CA PHE A 264 23.06 -5.15 -12.47
C PHE A 264 21.81 -5.95 -12.76
N VAL A 265 21.97 -7.14 -13.35
CA VAL A 265 20.87 -8.05 -13.67
C VAL A 265 21.03 -9.32 -12.84
N SER A 266 19.95 -9.78 -12.22
CA SER A 266 19.86 -11.09 -11.60
C SER A 266 18.58 -11.79 -12.11
N GLY A 267 18.76 -12.95 -12.75
CA GLY A 267 17.68 -13.61 -13.47
C GLY A 267 17.12 -12.71 -14.58
N ASN A 268 15.82 -12.41 -14.50
CA ASN A 268 15.10 -11.54 -15.45
C ASN A 268 14.84 -10.13 -14.90
N THR A 269 15.47 -9.76 -13.78
CA THR A 269 15.22 -8.50 -13.09
C THR A 269 16.50 -7.66 -13.09
N GLU A 270 16.36 -6.40 -13.49
CA GLU A 270 17.40 -5.39 -13.34
C GLU A 270 17.29 -4.74 -11.97
N PHE A 271 18.42 -4.38 -11.36
CA PHE A 271 18.52 -3.78 -10.04
C PHE A 271 19.35 -2.50 -10.10
N ASN A 272 18.92 -1.49 -9.33
CA ASN A 272 19.64 -0.26 -9.08
C ASN A 272 20.19 -0.29 -7.66
N GLY A 273 21.45 0.06 -7.48
CA GLY A 273 22.08 0.13 -6.17
C GLY A 273 23.04 1.30 -6.02
N ILE A 274 23.39 1.56 -4.76
CA ILE A 274 24.41 2.51 -4.37
C ILE A 274 25.46 1.80 -3.52
N LEU A 275 26.70 1.84 -4.02
CA LEU A 275 27.89 1.44 -3.29
C LEU A 275 28.49 2.66 -2.61
N SER A 276 28.71 2.60 -1.30
CA SER A 276 29.35 3.67 -0.53
C SER A 276 30.60 3.14 0.17
N ARG A 277 31.66 3.94 0.22
CA ARG A 277 32.94 3.54 0.81
C ARG A 277 33.63 4.66 1.60
N PRO A 278 34.56 4.32 2.50
CA PRO A 278 35.40 5.31 3.18
C PRO A 278 36.20 6.16 2.19
N LYS A 279 36.49 7.42 2.57
CA LYS A 279 37.27 8.36 1.73
C LYS A 279 38.72 7.92 1.53
N LYS A 280 39.32 7.29 2.55
CA LYS A 280 40.71 6.83 2.49
C LYS A 280 40.81 5.57 1.61
N GLU A 281 41.91 5.40 0.91
CA GLU A 281 42.21 4.15 0.21
C GLU A 281 42.48 3.03 1.22
N GLY A 282 42.12 1.79 0.85
CA GLY A 282 42.28 0.62 1.71
C GLY A 282 41.42 -0.55 1.26
N VAL A 283 41.59 -1.68 1.93
CA VAL A 283 40.74 -2.86 1.80
C VAL A 283 39.87 -2.95 3.06
N TYR A 284 38.55 -2.93 2.87
CA TYR A 284 37.59 -2.72 3.94
C TYR A 284 36.62 -3.90 4.07
N PRO A 285 36.15 -4.21 5.29
CA PRO A 285 34.99 -5.07 5.46
C PRO A 285 33.78 -4.45 4.74
N ALA A 286 32.88 -5.29 4.26
CA ALA A 286 31.71 -4.86 3.49
C ALA A 286 30.40 -5.29 4.14
N ILE A 287 29.37 -4.47 3.95
CA ILE A 287 28.01 -4.73 4.41
C ILE A 287 27.06 -4.66 3.22
N ILE A 288 26.36 -5.75 2.94
CA ILE A 288 25.23 -5.74 2.02
C ILE A 288 23.96 -5.43 2.80
N MET A 289 23.19 -4.45 2.34
CA MET A 289 21.97 -3.99 2.99
C MET A 289 20.78 -4.34 2.11
N ILE A 290 19.98 -5.30 2.58
CA ILE A 290 18.81 -5.82 1.88
C ILE A 290 17.56 -5.22 2.51
N GLN A 291 16.77 -4.62 1.65
CA GLN A 291 15.53 -3.93 2.03
C GLN A 291 14.38 -4.90 1.91
N ASN A 292 13.22 -4.51 2.43
CA ASN A 292 12.00 -5.22 2.07
C ASN A 292 11.80 -5.17 0.55
N GLU A 293 11.09 -6.15 0.01
CA GLU A 293 10.72 -6.22 -1.43
C GLU A 293 9.96 -4.96 -1.93
N ASN A 294 9.54 -4.12 -0.98
CA ASN A 294 8.66 -2.99 -1.12
C ASN A 294 9.38 -1.62 -1.00
N ALA A 295 10.70 -1.59 -0.95
CA ALA A 295 11.44 -0.34 -0.87
C ALA A 295 11.33 0.48 -2.17
N LYS A 296 11.04 1.78 -2.04
CA LYS A 296 10.83 2.70 -3.18
C LYS A 296 12.12 3.08 -3.91
N ASP A 297 13.18 3.14 -3.12
CA ASP A 297 14.51 3.56 -3.47
C ASP A 297 15.44 2.85 -2.49
N GLU A 298 16.72 2.88 -2.81
CA GLU A 298 17.76 2.25 -2.03
C GLU A 298 18.03 2.90 -0.67
N ASN A 299 17.26 3.89 -0.21
CA ASN A 299 17.53 4.65 1.02
C ASN A 299 16.46 4.47 2.12
N ILE A 300 15.30 3.88 1.82
CA ILE A 300 14.20 3.61 2.79
C ILE A 300 13.84 4.86 3.61
N ALA A 301 13.37 5.91 2.94
CA ALA A 301 13.01 7.17 3.59
C ALA A 301 14.13 7.82 4.45
N GLY A 302 15.39 7.46 4.19
CA GLY A 302 16.59 8.00 4.81
C GLY A 302 17.39 7.01 5.66
N VAL A 303 16.76 5.94 6.17
CA VAL A 303 17.37 5.03 7.16
C VAL A 303 18.64 4.36 6.63
N PHE A 304 18.57 3.76 5.44
CA PHE A 304 19.72 3.03 4.89
C PHE A 304 20.82 3.96 4.39
N ALA A 305 20.46 5.20 4.09
CA ALA A 305 21.43 6.20 3.70
C ALA A 305 22.18 6.77 4.91
N ASP A 306 21.48 7.04 6.02
CA ASP A 306 22.10 7.40 7.30
C ASP A 306 23.04 6.27 7.78
N LEU A 307 22.58 5.02 7.72
CA LEU A 307 23.38 3.85 8.06
C LEU A 307 24.60 3.68 7.14
N SER A 308 24.43 3.86 5.84
CA SER A 308 25.52 3.81 4.86
C SER A 308 26.60 4.87 5.12
N ALA A 309 26.17 6.09 5.48
CA ALA A 309 27.07 7.18 5.83
C ALA A 309 27.86 6.86 7.11
N ASP A 310 27.19 6.34 8.15
CA ASP A 310 27.84 5.99 9.41
C ASP A 310 28.80 4.79 9.26
N LEU A 311 28.39 3.74 8.52
CA LEU A 311 29.25 2.61 8.15
C LEU A 311 30.51 3.07 7.40
N SER A 312 30.35 3.97 6.43
CA SER A 312 31.49 4.52 5.67
C SER A 312 32.45 5.32 6.55
N LYS A 313 31.93 6.07 7.52
CA LYS A 313 32.72 6.80 8.52
C LYS A 313 33.50 5.85 9.43
N ASN A 314 32.92 4.70 9.74
CA ASN A 314 33.51 3.67 10.60
C ASN A 314 34.35 2.62 9.84
N GLY A 315 34.66 2.86 8.56
CA GLY A 315 35.60 2.02 7.82
C GLY A 315 34.99 0.79 7.14
N TYR A 316 33.70 0.83 6.83
CA TYR A 316 33.00 -0.23 6.09
C TYR A 316 32.62 0.24 4.68
N VAL A 317 32.71 -0.67 3.71
CA VAL A 317 32.00 -0.53 2.44
C VAL A 317 30.55 -0.94 2.67
N SER A 318 29.60 -0.25 2.07
CA SER A 318 28.19 -0.64 2.12
C SER A 318 27.58 -0.66 0.73
N PHE A 319 26.78 -1.68 0.44
CA PHE A 319 26.04 -1.78 -0.82
C PHE A 319 24.57 -2.03 -0.54
N ARG A 320 23.72 -1.16 -1.07
CA ARG A 320 22.27 -1.21 -0.96
C ARG A 320 21.67 -1.17 -2.36
N PHE A 321 20.67 -1.98 -2.63
CA PHE A 321 20.05 -2.05 -3.94
C PHE A 321 18.58 -2.45 -3.86
N VAL A 322 17.84 -2.12 -4.93
CA VAL A 322 16.42 -2.41 -5.12
C VAL A 322 16.17 -2.75 -6.59
N PRO A 323 15.10 -3.50 -6.93
CA PRO A 323 14.72 -3.72 -8.32
C PRO A 323 14.51 -2.40 -9.09
N SER A 324 15.00 -2.33 -10.33
CA SER A 324 14.83 -1.17 -11.21
C SER A 324 13.36 -0.99 -11.59
N SER A 325 12.71 0.03 -11.03
CA SER A 325 11.26 0.24 -11.12
C SER A 325 10.79 0.99 -12.37
N SER A 326 11.65 1.28 -13.36
CA SER A 326 11.40 2.40 -14.27
C SER A 326 10.56 2.14 -15.53
N GLU A 327 10.39 0.93 -16.09
CA GLU A 327 9.59 0.80 -17.34
C GLU A 327 8.71 -0.44 -17.50
N MET A 328 8.76 -1.42 -16.59
CA MET A 328 7.82 -2.54 -16.67
C MET A 328 6.48 -2.12 -16.07
N LYS A 329 5.47 -1.98 -16.95
CA LYS A 329 4.03 -2.05 -16.62
C LYS A 329 3.84 -2.89 -15.35
N PRO A 330 3.04 -2.45 -14.35
CA PRO A 330 2.96 -3.12 -13.06
C PRO A 330 2.35 -4.52 -13.24
N LYS A 331 3.21 -5.48 -13.55
CA LYS A 331 2.97 -6.90 -13.42
C LYS A 331 3.28 -7.13 -11.95
N PHE A 332 2.25 -7.55 -11.23
CA PHE A 332 2.30 -8.06 -9.87
C PHE A 332 3.63 -8.77 -9.61
N LEU A 333 4.25 -8.48 -8.46
CA LEU A 333 5.43 -9.14 -7.89
C LEU A 333 5.53 -10.58 -8.42
N SER A 334 6.47 -10.74 -9.34
CA SER A 334 6.70 -11.95 -10.14
C SER A 334 8.02 -12.63 -9.75
N ILE A 335 8.61 -12.23 -8.63
CA ILE A 335 9.85 -12.83 -8.12
C ILE A 335 9.47 -13.88 -7.09
N SER A 336 10.04 -15.07 -7.23
CA SER A 336 9.94 -16.10 -6.21
C SER A 336 10.94 -15.85 -5.08
N ILE A 337 10.82 -16.56 -3.96
CA ILE A 337 11.83 -16.53 -2.88
C ILE A 337 13.20 -16.91 -3.45
N GLU A 338 13.29 -17.88 -4.36
CA GLU A 338 14.58 -18.26 -4.97
C GLU A 338 15.17 -17.15 -5.84
N ASP A 339 14.34 -16.41 -6.59
CA ASP A 339 14.81 -15.25 -7.37
C ASP A 339 15.30 -14.11 -6.44
N GLU A 340 14.61 -13.91 -5.31
CA GLU A 340 15.02 -12.96 -4.27
C GLU A 340 16.38 -13.34 -3.68
N LEU A 341 16.58 -14.61 -3.29
CA LEU A 341 17.87 -15.11 -2.81
C LEU A 341 18.98 -15.02 -3.87
N ALA A 342 18.67 -15.29 -5.14
CA ALA A 342 19.61 -15.14 -6.24
C ALA A 342 20.07 -13.69 -6.41
N SER A 343 19.19 -12.72 -6.19
CA SER A 343 19.54 -11.30 -6.26
C SER A 343 20.49 -10.88 -5.13
N ILE A 344 20.31 -11.40 -3.91
CA ILE A 344 21.22 -11.18 -2.79
C ILE A 344 22.60 -11.73 -3.12
N LYS A 345 22.67 -12.96 -3.65
CA LYS A 345 23.93 -13.57 -4.11
C LYS A 345 24.61 -12.71 -5.17
N SER A 346 23.89 -12.25 -6.19
CA SER A 346 24.45 -11.36 -7.21
C SER A 346 25.00 -10.05 -6.63
N GLY A 347 24.35 -9.50 -5.61
CA GLY A 347 24.84 -8.32 -4.89
C GLY A 347 26.17 -8.57 -4.17
N ILE A 348 26.35 -9.76 -3.58
CA ILE A 348 27.63 -10.16 -2.98
C ILE A 348 28.70 -10.32 -4.06
N ASP A 349 28.38 -11.01 -5.16
CA ASP A 349 29.31 -11.21 -6.28
C ASP A 349 29.82 -9.86 -6.85
N ILE A 350 28.95 -8.83 -6.85
CA ILE A 350 29.32 -7.45 -7.22
C ILE A 350 30.25 -6.81 -6.19
N LEU A 351 29.94 -6.92 -4.89
CA LEU A 351 30.81 -6.40 -3.83
C LEU A 351 32.24 -6.96 -3.95
N GLU A 352 32.38 -8.26 -4.17
CA GLU A 352 33.67 -8.94 -4.29
C GLU A 352 34.46 -8.54 -5.55
N SER A 353 33.78 -8.02 -6.58
CA SER A 353 34.46 -7.55 -7.79
C SER A 353 35.33 -6.31 -7.55
N PHE A 354 35.13 -5.60 -6.43
CA PHE A 354 35.89 -4.41 -6.08
C PHE A 354 37.12 -4.76 -5.25
N ARG A 355 38.31 -4.38 -5.73
CA ARG A 355 39.60 -4.63 -5.05
C ARG A 355 39.75 -4.02 -3.65
N PHE A 356 38.89 -3.07 -3.30
CA PHE A 356 38.86 -2.42 -1.99
C PHE A 356 37.91 -3.11 -0.99
N VAL A 357 37.26 -4.20 -1.39
CA VAL A 357 36.42 -5.03 -0.52
C VAL A 357 37.22 -6.24 -0.03
N ASP A 358 37.11 -6.53 1.26
CA ASP A 358 37.62 -7.75 1.87
C ASP A 358 36.58 -8.88 1.78
N PRO A 359 36.79 -9.91 0.94
CA PRO A 359 35.81 -10.99 0.76
C PRO A 359 35.66 -11.86 2.02
N GLU A 360 36.63 -11.87 2.93
CA GLU A 360 36.54 -12.63 4.17
C GLU A 360 35.78 -11.90 5.29
N ARG A 361 35.32 -10.67 5.04
CA ARG A 361 34.62 -9.83 6.03
C ARG A 361 33.38 -9.16 5.42
N ILE A 362 32.45 -9.97 4.95
CA ILE A 362 31.14 -9.51 4.44
C ILE A 362 30.04 -9.79 5.47
N GLY A 363 29.28 -8.77 5.87
CA GLY A 363 28.08 -8.91 6.70
C GLY A 363 26.81 -8.53 5.93
N ILE A 364 25.65 -8.94 6.45
CA ILE A 364 24.34 -8.59 5.91
C ILE A 364 23.50 -7.83 6.95
N ILE A 365 22.83 -6.77 6.49
CA ILE A 365 21.78 -6.09 7.23
C ILE A 365 20.48 -6.27 6.44
N ALA A 366 19.46 -6.83 7.08
CA ALA A 366 18.17 -7.08 6.46
C ALA A 366 17.05 -6.40 7.26
N GLN A 367 16.10 -5.78 6.57
CA GLN A 367 14.95 -5.11 7.20
C GLN A 367 13.64 -5.85 6.94
N SER A 368 12.77 -5.92 7.97
CA SER A 368 11.37 -6.35 7.81
C SER A 368 11.25 -7.80 7.37
N ASP A 369 10.40 -8.08 6.38
CA ASP A 369 10.02 -9.39 5.85
C ASP A 369 11.18 -10.20 5.23
N VAL A 370 12.17 -9.55 4.62
CA VAL A 370 13.30 -10.27 4.00
C VAL A 370 14.12 -11.05 5.03
N ASN A 371 14.10 -10.64 6.31
CA ASN A 371 14.71 -11.40 7.41
C ASN A 371 14.17 -12.82 7.53
N TYR A 372 12.95 -13.08 7.04
CA TYR A 372 12.35 -14.40 7.07
C TYR A 372 13.01 -15.37 6.07
N VAL A 373 13.68 -14.90 5.01
CA VAL A 373 14.36 -15.77 4.02
C VAL A 373 15.87 -15.84 4.21
N ILE A 374 16.46 -14.93 4.99
CA ILE A 374 17.91 -14.88 5.24
C ILE A 374 18.47 -16.16 5.89
N PRO A 375 17.79 -16.86 6.81
CA PRO A 375 18.30 -18.12 7.35
C PRO A 375 18.65 -19.17 6.29
N THR A 376 17.76 -19.34 5.32
CA THR A 376 17.94 -20.23 4.16
C THR A 376 19.13 -19.81 3.32
N PHE A 377 19.34 -18.51 3.17
CA PHE A 377 20.46 -17.94 2.42
C PHE A 377 21.81 -18.20 3.09
N ILE A 378 21.96 -17.80 4.35
CA ILE A 378 23.23 -17.88 5.08
C ILE A 378 23.70 -19.34 5.21
N LYS A 379 22.78 -20.29 5.39
CA LYS A 379 23.11 -21.71 5.43
C LYS A 379 23.87 -22.19 4.20
N ASN A 380 23.61 -21.58 3.04
CA ASN A 380 24.22 -21.92 1.76
C ASN A 380 25.27 -20.88 1.32
N GLU A 381 25.57 -19.88 2.14
CA GLU A 381 26.44 -18.76 1.78
C GLU A 381 27.50 -18.49 2.86
N PRO A 382 28.64 -19.22 2.85
CA PRO A 382 29.69 -19.12 3.86
C PRO A 382 30.48 -17.80 3.80
N ARG A 383 30.28 -16.98 2.76
CA ARG A 383 30.88 -15.64 2.64
C ARG A 383 30.31 -14.66 3.67
N ILE A 384 29.07 -14.87 4.12
CA ILE A 384 28.45 -14.01 5.13
C ILE A 384 29.00 -14.35 6.52
N LYS A 385 29.54 -13.34 7.21
CA LYS A 385 30.21 -13.47 8.51
C LYS A 385 29.45 -12.84 9.67
N ALA A 386 28.43 -12.03 9.42
CA ALA A 386 27.56 -11.46 10.44
C ALA A 386 26.19 -11.10 9.85
N TRP A 387 25.15 -11.13 10.68
CA TRP A 387 23.79 -10.75 10.28
C TRP A 387 23.15 -9.79 11.30
N ILE A 388 22.64 -8.67 10.81
CA ILE A 388 21.83 -7.72 11.59
C ILE A 388 20.39 -7.73 11.06
N MET A 389 19.45 -7.95 11.97
CA MET A 389 18.01 -7.96 11.72
C MET A 389 17.41 -6.65 12.22
N LEU A 390 16.87 -5.85 11.30
CA LEU A 390 16.16 -4.62 11.62
C LEU A 390 14.64 -4.86 11.53
N SER A 391 13.94 -4.77 12.66
CA SER A 391 12.50 -4.98 12.78
C SER A 391 11.96 -6.18 11.99
N PRO A 392 12.44 -7.41 12.28
CA PRO A 392 12.13 -8.58 11.47
C PRO A 392 10.65 -8.95 11.51
N LEU A 393 10.07 -9.23 10.33
CA LEU A 393 8.69 -9.67 10.18
C LEU A 393 8.61 -11.07 9.60
N ARG A 394 7.55 -11.79 10.00
CA ARG A 394 7.19 -13.07 9.40
C ARG A 394 6.50 -12.82 8.05
N LEU A 395 6.93 -13.50 6.99
CA LEU A 395 6.18 -13.56 5.73
C LEU A 395 4.92 -14.41 5.91
N VAL A 396 3.75 -13.87 5.56
CA VAL A 396 2.48 -14.55 5.84
C VAL A 396 1.57 -14.53 4.60
N PRO A 397 1.29 -15.68 3.97
CA PRO A 397 0.50 -15.69 2.74
C PRO A 397 -0.98 -15.37 2.99
N VAL A 398 -1.40 -15.41 4.25
CA VAL A 398 -2.75 -15.20 4.78
C VAL A 398 -2.63 -14.40 6.07
N VAL A 399 -3.75 -13.86 6.56
CA VAL A 399 -3.79 -13.12 7.84
C VAL A 399 -3.15 -13.93 8.96
N ASP A 400 -2.06 -13.41 9.53
CA ASP A 400 -1.50 -13.91 10.77
C ASP A 400 -2.20 -13.27 11.96
N THR A 401 -3.01 -14.08 12.63
CA THR A 401 -3.75 -13.69 13.83
C THR A 401 -2.83 -13.41 15.02
N GLU A 402 -1.53 -13.71 14.95
CA GLU A 402 -0.57 -13.40 15.99
C GLU A 402 -0.12 -11.93 15.98
N LEU A 403 -0.24 -11.23 14.85
CA LEU A 403 0.10 -9.81 14.76
C LEU A 403 -0.81 -8.96 15.65
N GLU A 404 -0.22 -8.11 16.49
CA GLU A 404 -0.96 -7.33 17.48
C GLU A 404 -1.96 -6.35 16.84
N ILE A 405 -1.61 -5.76 15.68
CA ILE A 405 -2.53 -4.93 14.92
C ILE A 405 -3.74 -5.72 14.42
N VAL A 406 -3.52 -6.94 13.91
CA VAL A 406 -4.56 -7.82 13.41
C VAL A 406 -5.49 -8.25 14.55
N LYS A 407 -4.95 -8.70 15.70
CA LYS A 407 -5.76 -9.06 16.87
C LYS A 407 -6.65 -7.91 17.34
N LYS A 408 -6.10 -6.71 17.43
CA LYS A 408 -6.85 -5.51 17.85
C LYS A 408 -7.97 -5.20 16.86
N LEU A 409 -7.68 -5.26 15.56
CA LEU A 409 -8.68 -5.06 14.51
C LEU A 409 -9.78 -6.12 14.56
N ILE A 410 -9.41 -7.40 14.60
CA ILE A 410 -10.36 -8.53 14.70
C ILE A 410 -11.33 -8.34 15.89
N LYS A 411 -10.81 -8.01 17.09
CA LYS A 411 -11.64 -7.74 18.27
C LYS A 411 -12.61 -6.57 18.09
N ILE A 412 -12.23 -5.54 17.33
CA ILE A 412 -13.12 -4.42 17.01
C ILE A 412 -14.17 -4.87 15.98
N ILE A 413 -13.76 -5.67 14.99
CA ILE A 413 -14.60 -6.16 13.90
C ILE A 413 -15.72 -7.08 14.42
N GLN A 414 -15.37 -8.06 15.22
CA GLN A 414 -16.32 -9.03 15.78
C GLN A 414 -17.44 -8.40 16.61
N LYS A 415 -17.21 -7.24 17.22
CA LYS A 415 -18.25 -6.55 18.01
C LYS A 415 -19.48 -6.14 17.19
N HIS A 416 -19.37 -6.12 15.87
CA HIS A 416 -20.48 -5.76 14.97
C HIS A 416 -20.68 -6.71 13.80
N ASP A 417 -19.69 -7.56 13.52
CA ASP A 417 -19.73 -8.54 12.45
C ASP A 417 -19.38 -9.92 12.98
N ASN A 418 -20.39 -10.57 13.59
CA ASN A 418 -20.23 -11.87 14.23
C ASN A 418 -19.74 -12.97 13.25
N GLY A 419 -19.99 -12.81 11.95
CA GLY A 419 -19.54 -13.76 10.92
C GLY A 419 -18.09 -13.54 10.46
N PHE A 420 -17.38 -12.54 10.99
CA PHE A 420 -16.06 -12.17 10.49
C PHE A 420 -15.00 -13.25 10.72
N GLU A 421 -14.98 -13.91 11.89
CA GLU A 421 -14.02 -14.99 12.18
C GLU A 421 -14.18 -16.19 11.27
N GLU A 422 -15.43 -16.58 10.99
CA GLU A 422 -15.72 -17.68 10.08
C GLU A 422 -15.21 -17.35 8.67
N ARG A 423 -15.47 -16.13 8.19
CA ARG A 423 -14.97 -15.67 6.88
C ARG A 423 -13.44 -15.57 6.85
N LEU A 424 -12.82 -15.17 7.93
CA LEU A 424 -11.36 -15.13 8.07
C LEU A 424 -10.76 -16.54 7.95
N SER A 425 -11.33 -17.50 8.70
CA SER A 425 -10.90 -18.90 8.68
C SER A 425 -11.11 -19.54 7.31
N ARG A 426 -12.27 -19.29 6.70
CA ARG A 426 -12.59 -19.74 5.34
C ARG A 426 -11.66 -19.14 4.30
N CYS A 427 -11.37 -17.84 4.40
CA CYS A 427 -10.43 -17.17 3.50
C CYS A 427 -9.03 -17.79 3.58
N LYS A 428 -8.53 -18.05 4.80
CA LYS A 428 -7.26 -18.75 4.99
C LYS A 428 -7.28 -20.13 4.34
N HIS A 429 -8.29 -20.94 4.64
CA HIS A 429 -8.41 -22.30 4.10
C HIS A 429 -8.45 -22.33 2.56
N VAL A 430 -9.36 -21.55 1.95
CA VAL A 430 -9.52 -21.51 0.49
C VAL A 430 -8.26 -20.99 -0.19
N THR A 431 -7.58 -20.01 0.40
CA THR A 431 -6.32 -19.48 -0.16
C THR A 431 -5.24 -20.56 -0.18
N VAL A 432 -5.01 -21.22 0.96
CA VAL A 432 -4.01 -22.30 1.10
C VAL A 432 -4.31 -23.42 0.11
N GLN A 433 -5.53 -23.94 0.12
CA GLN A 433 -5.97 -25.01 -0.78
C GLN A 433 -5.73 -24.64 -2.25
N LYS A 434 -6.13 -23.45 -2.68
CA LYS A 434 -5.94 -23.01 -4.07
C LYS A 434 -4.47 -22.86 -4.45
N ALA A 435 -3.62 -22.45 -3.52
CA ALA A 435 -2.19 -22.31 -3.75
C ALA A 435 -1.53 -23.68 -3.95
N GLU A 436 -1.84 -24.66 -3.10
CA GLU A 436 -1.29 -26.02 -3.13
C GLU A 436 -1.79 -26.84 -4.34
N GLU A 437 -3.10 -26.82 -4.63
CA GLU A 437 -3.67 -27.61 -5.73
C GLU A 437 -3.25 -27.13 -7.13
N THR A 438 -2.77 -25.88 -7.25
CA THR A 438 -2.45 -25.31 -8.56
C THR A 438 -0.98 -25.56 -8.92
N GLN A 439 -0.71 -26.49 -9.84
CA GLN A 439 0.66 -26.78 -10.31
C GLN A 439 1.35 -25.60 -11.01
N SER A 440 0.59 -24.77 -11.73
CA SER A 440 1.16 -23.58 -12.40
C SER A 440 1.63 -22.54 -11.38
N ASN A 441 2.72 -21.83 -11.71
CA ASN A 441 3.19 -20.66 -10.96
C ASN A 441 2.20 -19.49 -10.98
N TRP A 442 1.27 -19.49 -11.94
CA TRP A 442 0.28 -18.44 -12.14
C TRP A 442 -1.14 -18.99 -12.24
N LYS A 443 -2.12 -18.25 -11.72
CA LYS A 443 -3.56 -18.53 -11.87
C LYS A 443 -4.35 -17.26 -12.13
N ASN A 444 -5.46 -17.37 -12.87
CA ASN A 444 -6.42 -16.27 -13.01
C ASN A 444 -7.49 -16.39 -11.92
N ILE A 445 -7.56 -15.43 -11.00
CA ILE A 445 -8.55 -15.35 -9.93
C ILE A 445 -9.30 -14.03 -10.09
N MET A 446 -10.64 -14.07 -10.20
CA MET A 446 -11.47 -12.89 -10.46
C MET A 446 -11.04 -12.06 -11.69
N GLY A 447 -10.46 -12.70 -12.70
CA GLY A 447 -9.92 -12.02 -13.89
C GLY A 447 -8.59 -11.30 -13.64
N LYS A 448 -7.92 -11.57 -12.52
CA LYS A 448 -6.59 -11.04 -12.18
C LYS A 448 -5.57 -12.17 -12.17
N LYS A 449 -4.43 -11.94 -12.81
CA LYS A 449 -3.32 -12.89 -12.85
C LYS A 449 -2.57 -12.83 -11.52
N VAL A 450 -2.47 -13.97 -10.84
CA VAL A 450 -1.98 -14.15 -9.47
C VAL A 450 -0.77 -15.10 -9.48
N PHE A 451 0.32 -14.73 -8.80
CA PHE A 451 1.55 -15.53 -8.71
C PHE A 451 1.49 -16.46 -7.51
N LEU A 452 1.17 -17.74 -7.74
CA LEU A 452 0.98 -18.73 -6.67
C LEU A 452 2.28 -19.39 -6.21
N LYS A 453 3.39 -19.25 -6.97
CA LYS A 453 4.66 -19.86 -6.61
C LYS A 453 5.17 -19.34 -5.26
N ARG A 454 5.25 -18.00 -5.10
CA ARG A 454 5.66 -17.35 -3.85
C ARG A 454 4.74 -17.72 -2.68
N VAL A 455 3.43 -17.87 -2.91
CA VAL A 455 2.48 -18.31 -1.86
C VAL A 455 2.86 -19.68 -1.33
N ARG A 456 3.10 -20.64 -2.24
CA ARG A 456 3.52 -21.99 -1.85
C ARG A 456 4.86 -21.96 -1.12
N GLU A 457 5.82 -21.20 -1.63
CA GLU A 457 7.12 -21.04 -0.98
C GLU A 457 6.97 -20.51 0.45
N ILE A 458 6.18 -19.46 0.68
CA ILE A 458 5.93 -18.94 2.03
C ILE A 458 5.18 -19.97 2.90
N LEU A 459 4.19 -20.69 2.35
CA LEU A 459 3.44 -21.72 3.09
C LEU A 459 4.33 -22.86 3.59
N HIS A 460 5.37 -23.21 2.82
CA HIS A 460 6.31 -24.27 3.15
C HIS A 460 7.59 -23.76 3.83
N LEU A 461 7.79 -22.43 3.88
CA LEU A 461 8.95 -21.81 4.51
C LEU A 461 8.77 -21.75 6.02
N ASN A 462 9.61 -22.52 6.72
CA ASN A 462 9.73 -22.44 8.16
C ASN A 462 11.11 -21.88 8.55
N ALA A 463 11.26 -20.55 8.42
CA ALA A 463 12.49 -19.84 8.71
C ALA A 463 13.02 -20.10 10.14
N THR A 464 12.10 -20.28 11.10
CA THR A 464 12.43 -20.58 12.49
C THR A 464 13.02 -21.98 12.68
N ASP A 465 12.70 -22.93 11.82
CA ASP A 465 13.27 -24.28 11.81
C ASP A 465 14.60 -24.34 11.04
N GLU A 466 14.90 -23.36 10.18
CA GLU A 466 16.14 -23.26 9.39
C GLU A 466 17.23 -22.38 10.04
N ALA A 467 16.84 -21.37 10.83
CA ALA A 467 17.72 -20.59 11.71
C ALA A 467 18.69 -21.39 12.63
N PRO A 468 18.35 -22.61 13.09
CA PRO A 468 19.17 -23.39 14.01
C PRO A 468 20.56 -23.85 13.52
N ASP A 469 20.91 -23.68 12.24
CA ASP A 469 22.23 -24.03 11.69
C ASP A 469 23.15 -22.82 11.49
N ILE A 470 22.75 -21.63 11.96
CA ILE A 470 23.50 -20.38 11.78
C ILE A 470 24.47 -20.15 12.95
N SER A 471 25.77 -20.21 12.67
CA SER A 471 26.86 -20.04 13.65
C SER A 471 27.50 -18.66 13.69
N ILE A 472 27.15 -17.78 12.75
CA ILE A 472 27.70 -16.42 12.68
C ILE A 472 27.11 -15.52 13.78
N PRO A 473 27.77 -14.41 14.15
CA PRO A 473 27.19 -13.39 15.01
C PRO A 473 25.87 -12.81 14.47
N ILE A 474 24.89 -12.65 15.34
CA ILE A 474 23.54 -12.13 15.03
C ILE A 474 23.19 -10.98 15.95
N LEU A 475 22.72 -9.86 15.39
CA LEU A 475 22.15 -8.74 16.14
C LEU A 475 20.70 -8.52 15.70
N LEU A 476 19.75 -8.63 16.62
CA LEU A 476 18.34 -8.32 16.36
C LEU A 476 17.96 -7.01 17.04
N LEU A 477 17.46 -6.06 16.26
CA LEU A 477 17.00 -4.75 16.70
C LEU A 477 15.51 -4.58 16.42
N GLU A 478 14.73 -4.20 17.43
CA GLU A 478 13.27 -4.06 17.31
C GLU A 478 12.72 -2.83 18.05
N GLY A 479 11.66 -2.23 17.52
CA GLY A 479 10.93 -1.13 18.15
C GLY A 479 9.67 -1.61 18.88
N LYS A 480 9.50 -1.33 20.17
CA LYS A 480 8.29 -1.71 20.93
C LYS A 480 7.03 -0.95 20.50
N LYS A 481 7.16 0.12 19.71
CA LYS A 481 6.03 0.81 19.07
C LYS A 481 5.83 0.39 17.62
N ASP A 482 6.55 -0.62 17.14
CA ASP A 482 6.25 -1.20 15.85
C ASP A 482 4.82 -1.75 15.84
N GLY A 483 4.02 -1.32 14.86
CA GLY A 483 2.66 -1.78 14.66
C GLY A 483 2.58 -3.23 14.19
N TYR A 484 3.66 -3.75 13.62
CA TYR A 484 3.80 -5.13 13.15
C TYR A 484 4.45 -6.06 14.19
N TYR A 485 4.72 -5.54 15.39
CA TYR A 485 5.33 -6.29 16.49
C TYR A 485 4.53 -7.57 16.84
N SER A 486 5.20 -8.72 16.78
CA SER A 486 4.70 -10.01 17.28
C SER A 486 5.61 -10.55 18.38
N THR A 487 5.12 -10.52 19.62
CA THR A 487 5.87 -11.06 20.77
C THR A 487 6.14 -12.55 20.62
N THR A 488 5.21 -13.30 20.04
CA THR A 488 5.31 -14.76 19.89
C THR A 488 6.39 -15.11 18.87
N TYR A 489 6.35 -14.49 17.69
CA TYR A 489 7.32 -14.72 16.63
C TYR A 489 8.74 -14.34 17.07
N LEU A 490 8.92 -13.13 17.62
CA LEU A 490 10.23 -12.66 18.04
C LEU A 490 10.82 -13.51 19.18
N LYS A 491 9.98 -13.90 20.14
CA LYS A 491 10.41 -14.81 21.20
C LYS A 491 10.77 -16.19 20.65
N SER A 492 9.98 -16.75 19.73
CA SER A 492 10.29 -18.03 19.09
C SER A 492 11.61 -17.97 18.32
N LEU A 493 11.87 -16.86 17.63
CA LEU A 493 13.12 -16.62 16.92
C LEU A 493 14.31 -16.53 17.90
N GLU A 494 14.15 -15.77 18.98
CA GLU A 494 15.16 -15.63 20.05
C GLU A 494 15.45 -16.98 20.73
N ASP A 495 14.41 -17.72 21.12
CA ASP A 495 14.52 -19.03 21.76
C ASP A 495 15.23 -20.03 20.83
N ASN A 496 14.88 -20.06 19.54
CA ASN A 496 15.51 -20.97 18.57
C ASN A 496 17.00 -20.65 18.34
N ILE A 497 17.39 -19.37 18.32
CA ILE A 497 18.80 -18.96 18.23
C ILE A 497 19.56 -19.36 19.49
N LYS A 498 18.96 -19.19 20.68
CA LYS A 498 19.58 -19.50 21.98
C LYS A 498 19.72 -21.00 22.26
N ILE A 499 18.69 -21.80 21.96
CA ILE A 499 18.67 -23.26 22.21
C ILE A 499 19.86 -23.98 21.54
N ARG A 500 20.40 -23.42 20.45
CA ARG A 500 21.50 -24.00 19.67
C ARG A 500 22.91 -23.50 20.07
N LYS A 501 23.05 -22.77 21.19
CA LYS A 501 24.32 -22.27 21.75
C LYS A 501 25.09 -21.28 20.86
N ASN A 502 24.41 -20.54 19.97
CA ASN A 502 25.03 -19.37 19.38
C ASN A 502 25.13 -18.25 20.44
N ASN A 503 26.23 -18.28 21.19
CA ASN A 503 26.52 -17.31 22.26
C ASN A 503 26.87 -15.91 21.72
N ASN A 504 26.98 -15.75 20.39
CA ASN A 504 27.22 -14.48 19.71
C ASN A 504 25.92 -13.90 19.15
N SER A 505 24.83 -13.99 19.90
CA SER A 505 23.55 -13.36 19.56
C SER A 505 23.18 -12.28 20.57
N LEU A 506 22.74 -11.12 20.08
CA LEU A 506 22.26 -10.01 20.90
C LEU A 506 20.88 -9.56 20.41
N PHE A 507 19.96 -9.37 21.34
CA PHE A 507 18.58 -8.94 21.09
C PHE A 507 18.34 -7.63 21.82
N VAL A 508 17.96 -6.59 21.08
CA VAL A 508 17.73 -5.24 21.63
C VAL A 508 16.35 -4.74 21.20
N ALA A 509 15.50 -4.46 22.18
CA ALA A 509 14.15 -3.92 21.94
C ALA A 509 14.02 -2.50 22.50
N PHE A 510 13.92 -1.52 21.61
CA PHE A 510 13.84 -0.10 21.93
C PHE A 510 12.41 0.33 22.27
N LYS A 511 12.22 0.93 23.46
CA LYS A 511 10.89 1.24 23.99
C LYS A 511 10.08 2.24 23.15
N GLN A 512 10.75 3.20 22.51
CA GLN A 512 10.09 4.35 21.89
C GLN A 512 10.09 4.32 20.37
N LEU A 513 10.79 3.37 19.75
CA LEU A 513 10.99 3.31 18.30
C LEU A 513 9.91 2.49 17.59
N ASN A 514 9.70 2.81 16.31
CA ASN A 514 8.76 2.17 15.40
C ASN A 514 9.46 1.15 14.48
N HIS A 515 8.77 0.65 13.46
CA HIS A 515 9.26 -0.31 12.45
C HIS A 515 10.55 0.12 11.70
N TYR A 516 10.83 1.42 11.64
CA TYR A 516 12.02 1.95 10.97
C TYR A 516 13.19 2.17 11.93
N LEU A 517 13.00 1.87 13.23
CA LEU A 517 13.98 2.15 14.29
C LEU A 517 14.47 3.61 14.29
N ALA A 518 13.55 4.51 13.93
CA ALA A 518 13.87 5.88 13.61
C ALA A 518 12.78 6.85 14.07
N GLU A 519 13.17 8.09 14.32
CA GLU A 519 12.23 9.16 14.64
C GLU A 519 11.71 9.81 13.36
N SER A 520 10.38 10.00 13.29
CA SER A 520 9.77 10.73 12.18
C SER A 520 10.08 12.22 12.28
N VAL A 521 10.86 12.76 11.36
CA VAL A 521 11.13 14.19 11.27
C VAL A 521 10.18 14.80 10.25
N LYS A 522 9.31 15.70 10.73
CA LYS A 522 8.41 16.48 9.88
C LYS A 522 9.17 17.66 9.29
N SER A 523 9.49 17.64 8.00
CA SER A 523 10.04 18.81 7.34
C SER A 523 8.94 19.82 6.98
N LYS A 524 9.32 21.08 6.76
CA LYS A 524 8.44 22.11 6.18
C LYS A 524 8.05 21.79 4.71
N THR A 525 8.70 20.80 4.10
CA THR A 525 8.64 20.48 2.66
C THR A 525 7.80 19.25 2.32
N LEU A 526 6.78 18.96 3.14
CA LEU A 526 5.73 17.99 2.84
C LEU A 526 6.16 16.50 2.79
N ARG A 527 7.38 16.12 3.21
CA ARG A 527 7.76 14.72 3.48
C ARG A 527 8.11 14.50 4.95
N THR A 528 7.59 13.41 5.52
CA THR A 528 8.17 12.79 6.71
C THR A 528 9.38 11.99 6.26
N HIS A 529 10.57 12.32 6.75
CA HIS A 529 11.75 11.46 6.64
C HIS A 529 12.03 10.84 8.00
N TYR A 530 12.75 9.74 8.01
CA TYR A 530 13.17 9.06 9.23
C TYR A 530 14.65 9.31 9.44
N VAL A 531 14.99 9.77 10.64
CA VAL A 531 16.37 9.83 11.09
C VAL A 531 16.56 8.66 12.06
N MET A 532 17.47 7.76 11.72
CA MET A 532 17.76 6.60 12.55
C MET A 532 18.20 7.06 13.94
N ASP A 533 17.70 6.39 14.98
CA ASP A 533 18.03 6.78 16.35
C ASP A 533 19.53 6.57 16.61
N LYS A 534 20.17 7.53 17.28
CA LYS A 534 21.63 7.52 17.54
C LYS A 534 22.10 6.38 18.44
N VAL A 535 21.19 5.72 19.15
CA VAL A 535 21.51 4.54 19.96
C VAL A 535 21.48 3.28 19.10
N VAL A 536 20.78 3.32 17.97
CA VAL A 536 20.71 2.22 17.00
C VAL A 536 21.93 2.22 16.09
N LEU A 537 22.38 3.42 15.66
CA LEU A 537 23.70 3.63 15.03
C LEU A 537 24.81 3.38 16.05
#